data_AF-A0A6P0TV94-F1
#
_entry.id   AF-A0A6P0TV94-F1
#
_cell.length_a   1.000
_cell.length_b   1.000
_cell.length_c   1.000
_cell.angle_alpha   90.00
_cell.angle_beta   90.00
_cell.angle_gamma   90.00
#
_symmetry.space_group_name_H-M   'P 1'
#
loop_
_entity.id
_entity.type
_entity.pdbx_description
1 polymer ?
#
loop_
_entity_poly.entity_id
_entity_poly.type
_entity_poly.pdbx_seq_one_letter_code
_entity_poly.pdbx_strand_id
1 'polypeptide(L)'
;MGLKRREFLQRASLALGAVGISEAWWWRLQSRYSTALAETTGRKLALLIGINEYPNAALSGCVTDVEMQQELLVHKFGFLPTDILTLTNKQATRENIETAFIRHLTNQAKPDDLVLFHFSGYGSRVSKIIDEDEQNESSSSKLTFQNTLVPIDAVPLKNEGRAINDILEETLWLLVQSLDTRNVVTVLDTSYVYPGQSLQGVLRVRSRPSSTTEQINIKEKAIQTLLRDRLSLERKQPINQNQLPGLILNASRDSQFATETDWNGFSSGLFTYALTQNLWQTTPATKLQISFAQTTSFVEQLAGAYQQPELKEATKQSIAQFTSEATITPIATRYQNLLTPLSPPASGVVTSVEDNGKIANLWLGGLPINVLDAITSNSLFTTVPSSDLNSNNYQFQLQIRSRTGLKAKASIIIETNTSQKLSEQEKQQFKNGENSNSETQKNTQKSSPNPQLLAGEMVREKIRILPKVTELTIALAPELSRIERVDATSGFSAESQVTVVNNTQTADYVFSRVRETTIAQSLSAPLPSIYQGRYALFSLGQVLIPNSVGEGGEGGEAVKVAVQR
;
A
#
# COMPACT_ATOMS: atom_id res chain seq x y z
N MET A 1 -30.87 6.95 13.98
CA MET A 1 -30.94 8.43 13.92
C MET A 1 -29.70 8.88 13.16
N GLY A 2 -29.82 9.20 11.87
CA GLY A 2 -28.66 9.42 10.99
C GLY A 2 -27.92 10.71 11.34
N LEU A 3 -26.59 10.65 11.44
CA LEU A 3 -25.72 11.79 11.75
C LEU A 3 -25.82 12.89 10.67
N LYS A 4 -25.84 14.15 11.11
CA LYS A 4 -25.88 15.32 10.21
C LYS A 4 -24.55 15.47 9.46
N ARG A 5 -24.58 15.93 8.20
CA ARG A 5 -23.42 16.13 7.28
C ARG A 5 -22.22 16.80 7.94
N ARG A 6 -22.45 17.80 8.80
CA ARG A 6 -21.41 18.53 9.52
C ARG A 6 -20.74 17.67 10.61
N GLU A 7 -21.49 16.84 11.32
CA GLU A 7 -20.93 15.92 12.33
C GLU A 7 -20.18 14.75 11.69
N PHE A 8 -20.66 14.24 10.55
CA PHE A 8 -19.95 13.20 9.79
C PHE A 8 -18.60 13.70 9.29
N LEU A 9 -18.57 14.87 8.64
CA LEU A 9 -17.32 15.48 8.20
C LEU A 9 -16.46 15.91 9.40
N GLN A 10 -17.01 16.50 10.46
CA GLN A 10 -16.22 16.87 11.65
C GLN A 10 -15.60 15.65 12.35
N ARG A 11 -16.29 14.50 12.44
CA ARG A 11 -15.74 13.27 13.03
C ARG A 11 -14.67 12.60 12.16
N ALA A 12 -14.75 12.75 10.83
CA ALA A 12 -13.70 12.33 9.90
C ALA A 12 -12.52 13.33 9.86
N SER A 13 -12.81 14.64 9.94
CA SER A 13 -11.84 15.74 9.87
C SER A 13 -11.07 15.98 11.16
N LEU A 14 -11.54 15.54 12.34
CA LEU A 14 -10.79 15.68 13.60
C LEU A 14 -9.47 14.87 13.61
N ALA A 15 -9.28 13.93 12.68
CA ALA A 15 -7.99 13.29 12.44
C ALA A 15 -6.98 14.20 11.69
N LEU A 16 -7.46 15.16 10.89
CA LEU A 16 -6.61 16.10 10.16
C LEU A 16 -6.04 17.21 11.06
N GLY A 17 -6.70 17.53 12.18
CA GLY A 17 -6.27 18.57 13.12
C GLY A 17 -5.03 18.23 13.96
N ALA A 18 -4.59 16.97 13.95
CA ALA A 18 -3.35 16.55 14.61
C ALA A 18 -2.10 16.76 13.73
N VAL A 19 -2.29 17.11 12.45
CA VAL A 19 -1.22 17.43 11.51
C VAL A 19 -1.26 18.94 11.29
N GLY A 20 -0.29 19.68 11.84
CA GLY A 20 -0.22 21.13 11.78
C GLY A 20 -0.04 21.67 10.36
N ILE A 21 -1.13 21.77 9.60
CA ILE A 21 -1.16 22.28 8.23
C ILE A 21 -1.25 23.81 8.27
N SER A 22 -0.20 24.50 7.80
CA SER A 22 -0.16 25.98 7.71
C SER A 22 -0.83 26.51 6.43
N GLU A 23 -1.32 27.76 6.45
CA GLU A 23 -1.97 28.40 5.29
C GLU A 23 -1.09 28.47 4.03
N ALA A 24 0.23 28.49 4.17
CA ALA A 24 1.18 28.51 3.06
C ALA A 24 1.24 27.19 2.27
N TRP A 25 0.89 26.07 2.90
CA TRP A 25 0.84 24.75 2.27
C TRP A 25 -0.28 24.65 1.23
N TRP A 26 -1.43 25.27 1.50
CA TRP A 26 -2.60 25.29 0.61
C TRP A 26 -2.31 26.00 -0.73
N TRP A 27 -1.60 27.12 -0.71
CA TRP A 27 -1.32 27.90 -1.92
C TRP A 27 -0.37 27.21 -2.91
N ARG A 28 0.57 26.38 -2.43
CA ARG A 28 1.55 25.68 -3.29
C ARG A 28 1.04 24.34 -3.81
N LEU A 29 0.19 23.65 -3.04
CA LEU A 29 -0.63 22.57 -3.58
C LEU A 29 -1.47 23.10 -4.74
N GLN A 30 -2.16 24.23 -4.59
CA GLN A 30 -2.94 24.87 -5.64
C GLN A 30 -2.12 25.18 -6.92
N SER A 31 -0.85 25.59 -6.80
CA SER A 31 -0.01 25.90 -7.96
C SER A 31 0.49 24.66 -8.72
N ARG A 32 0.91 23.60 -8.02
CA ARG A 32 1.20 22.31 -8.67
C ARG A 32 -0.05 21.68 -9.27
N TYR A 33 -1.18 21.90 -8.62
CA TYR A 33 -2.50 21.49 -9.07
C TYR A 33 -2.90 22.21 -10.36
N SER A 34 -2.60 23.50 -10.52
CA SER A 34 -2.90 24.22 -11.78
C SER A 34 -2.14 23.66 -13.00
N THR A 35 -0.90 23.20 -12.81
CA THR A 35 -0.10 22.59 -13.89
C THR A 35 -0.60 21.17 -14.20
N ALA A 36 -1.01 20.39 -13.19
CA ALA A 36 -1.59 19.06 -13.37
C ALA A 36 -3.02 19.08 -13.96
N LEU A 37 -3.83 20.07 -13.60
CA LEU A 37 -5.16 20.33 -14.19
C LEU A 37 -5.07 20.69 -15.67
N ALA A 38 -3.95 21.24 -16.13
CA ALA A 38 -3.73 21.50 -17.55
C ALA A 38 -3.51 20.21 -18.37
N GLU A 39 -3.14 19.09 -17.72
CA GLU A 39 -2.89 17.79 -18.37
C GLU A 39 -3.97 16.73 -18.11
N THR A 40 -4.77 16.83 -17.03
CA THR A 40 -5.89 15.89 -16.75
C THR A 40 -7.20 16.63 -16.55
N THR A 41 -8.21 16.36 -17.38
CA THR A 41 -9.46 17.13 -17.43
C THR A 41 -10.48 16.82 -16.32
N GLY A 42 -10.26 15.79 -15.48
CA GLY A 42 -11.21 15.33 -14.45
C GLY A 42 -10.71 15.44 -13.01
N ARG A 43 -11.63 15.65 -12.05
CA ARG A 43 -11.35 15.67 -10.59
C ARG A 43 -10.96 14.27 -10.12
N LYS A 44 -10.22 14.17 -9.02
CA LYS A 44 -9.78 12.89 -8.43
C LYS A 44 -10.35 12.72 -7.02
N LEU A 45 -11.20 11.70 -6.81
CA LEU A 45 -11.85 11.39 -5.54
C LEU A 45 -11.34 10.06 -4.98
N ALA A 46 -11.08 9.99 -3.69
CA ALA A 46 -10.68 8.73 -3.05
C ALA A 46 -11.46 8.44 -1.76
N LEU A 47 -11.74 7.16 -1.51
CA LEU A 47 -12.18 6.62 -0.23
C LEU A 47 -11.19 5.56 0.23
N LEU A 48 -10.52 5.78 1.36
CA LEU A 48 -9.51 4.88 1.93
C LEU A 48 -10.00 4.33 3.27
N ILE A 49 -10.04 3.00 3.40
CA ILE A 49 -10.55 2.32 4.59
C ILE A 49 -9.46 1.41 5.16
N GLY A 50 -9.21 1.49 6.46
CA GLY A 50 -8.17 0.71 7.15
C GLY A 50 -8.62 0.27 8.54
N ILE A 51 -8.64 -1.03 8.81
CA ILE A 51 -9.21 -1.56 10.06
C ILE A 51 -8.19 -2.48 10.77
N ASN A 52 -7.70 -2.04 11.92
CA ASN A 52 -6.80 -2.80 12.80
C ASN A 52 -7.53 -3.40 14.01
N GLU A 53 -8.40 -2.60 14.65
CA GLU A 53 -8.93 -2.84 16.01
C GLU A 53 -10.05 -3.91 16.09
N TYR A 54 -9.97 -4.98 15.29
CA TYR A 54 -10.93 -6.07 15.34
C TYR A 54 -10.94 -6.74 16.74
N PRO A 55 -12.11 -6.90 17.39
CA PRO A 55 -12.18 -7.28 18.81
C PRO A 55 -11.52 -8.61 19.22
N ASN A 56 -11.46 -9.60 18.33
CA ASN A 56 -11.01 -10.96 18.65
C ASN A 56 -9.64 -11.32 18.06
N ALA A 57 -9.19 -10.58 17.05
CA ALA A 57 -7.94 -10.82 16.34
C ALA A 57 -7.53 -9.50 15.69
N ALA A 58 -6.70 -8.71 16.36
CA ALA A 58 -6.30 -7.42 15.81
C ALA A 58 -5.33 -7.60 14.63
N LEU A 59 -5.43 -6.70 13.67
CA LEU A 59 -4.40 -6.44 12.66
C LEU A 59 -3.59 -5.21 13.09
N SER A 60 -2.42 -5.03 12.47
CA SER A 60 -1.50 -3.94 12.82
C SER A 60 -1.23 -3.00 11.65
N GLY A 61 -1.35 -3.48 10.40
CA GLY A 61 -0.87 -2.74 9.23
C GLY A 61 -1.90 -1.88 8.48
N CYS A 62 -3.20 -2.07 8.71
CA CYS A 62 -4.24 -1.50 7.85
C CYS A 62 -4.37 0.02 7.94
N VAL A 63 -4.13 0.60 9.12
CA VAL A 63 -4.10 2.06 9.27
C VAL A 63 -2.89 2.66 8.57
N THR A 64 -1.72 2.00 8.68
CA THR A 64 -0.51 2.43 7.96
C THR A 64 -0.68 2.31 6.45
N ASP A 65 -1.38 1.29 5.95
CA ASP A 65 -1.74 1.17 4.54
C ASP A 65 -2.53 2.39 4.04
N VAL A 66 -3.49 2.88 4.83
CA VAL A 66 -4.26 4.11 4.53
C VAL A 66 -3.35 5.34 4.49
N GLU A 67 -2.45 5.50 5.46
CA GLU A 67 -1.48 6.61 5.49
C GLU A 67 -0.58 6.59 4.24
N MET A 68 -0.05 5.42 3.87
CA MET A 68 0.79 5.25 2.68
C MET A 68 0.05 5.59 1.38
N GLN A 69 -1.20 5.13 1.24
CA GLN A 69 -2.02 5.46 0.08
C GLN A 69 -2.34 6.96 0.04
N GLN A 70 -2.61 7.60 1.18
CA GLN A 70 -2.85 9.05 1.21
C GLN A 70 -1.63 9.85 0.72
N GLU A 71 -0.44 9.55 1.23
CA GLU A 71 0.81 10.20 0.82
C GLU A 71 1.09 9.99 -0.68
N LEU A 72 0.92 8.76 -1.17
CA LEU A 72 1.07 8.42 -2.58
C LEU A 72 0.11 9.21 -3.47
N LEU A 73 -1.17 9.24 -3.12
CA LEU A 73 -2.21 9.87 -3.94
C LEU A 73 -2.04 11.38 -4.00
N VAL A 74 -1.71 12.02 -2.87
CA VAL A 74 -1.47 13.47 -2.84
C VAL A 74 -0.20 13.84 -3.61
N HIS A 75 0.92 13.17 -3.33
CA HIS A 75 2.22 13.64 -3.80
C HIS A 75 2.64 13.11 -5.17
N LYS A 76 2.22 11.90 -5.55
CA LYS A 76 2.55 11.32 -6.87
C LYS A 76 1.41 11.44 -7.87
N PHE A 77 0.15 11.35 -7.43
CA PHE A 77 -1.00 11.33 -8.34
C PHE A 77 -1.88 12.59 -8.30
N GLY A 78 -1.56 13.57 -7.45
CA GLY A 78 -2.22 14.88 -7.42
C GLY A 78 -3.69 14.84 -7.01
N PHE A 79 -4.07 13.93 -6.12
CA PHE A 79 -5.36 14.03 -5.44
C PHE A 79 -5.33 15.22 -4.48
N LEU A 80 -6.43 15.98 -4.42
CA LEU A 80 -6.55 17.00 -3.38
C LEU A 80 -6.79 16.32 -2.03
N PRO A 81 -6.12 16.76 -0.95
CA PRO A 81 -6.38 16.22 0.39
C PRO A 81 -7.86 16.29 0.80
N THR A 82 -8.60 17.32 0.35
CA THR A 82 -10.04 17.48 0.61
C THR A 82 -10.93 16.49 -0.14
N ASP A 83 -10.39 15.84 -1.17
CA ASP A 83 -11.08 14.90 -2.03
C ASP A 83 -10.78 13.44 -1.65
N ILE A 84 -9.95 13.24 -0.62
CA ILE A 84 -9.64 11.95 -0.01
C ILE A 84 -10.43 11.85 1.31
N LEU A 85 -11.36 10.91 1.39
CA LEU A 85 -12.05 10.55 2.63
C LEU A 85 -11.43 9.28 3.22
N THR A 86 -11.09 9.31 4.50
CA THR A 86 -10.55 8.16 5.23
C THR A 86 -11.51 7.66 6.30
N LEU A 87 -11.61 6.34 6.47
CA LEU A 87 -12.32 5.70 7.58
C LEU A 87 -11.40 4.68 8.23
N THR A 88 -11.04 4.89 9.50
CA THR A 88 -10.16 3.97 10.23
C THR A 88 -10.80 3.41 11.49
N ASN A 89 -10.50 2.14 11.79
CA ASN A 89 -10.91 1.44 13.01
C ASN A 89 -12.40 1.67 13.34
N LYS A 90 -12.70 2.27 14.49
CA LYS A 90 -14.06 2.56 15.00
C LYS A 90 -14.94 3.37 14.04
N GLN A 91 -14.35 4.10 13.09
CA GLN A 91 -15.09 4.85 12.08
C GLN A 91 -15.59 3.95 10.94
N ALA A 92 -14.91 2.83 10.66
CA ALA A 92 -15.17 1.96 9.53
C ALA A 92 -16.30 0.95 9.82
N THR A 93 -17.43 1.45 10.30
CA THR A 93 -18.66 0.64 10.46
C THR A 93 -19.30 0.38 9.11
N ARG A 94 -20.13 -0.66 8.99
CA ARG A 94 -20.87 -0.98 7.77
C ARG A 94 -21.62 0.25 7.22
N GLU A 95 -22.40 0.90 8.09
CA GLU A 95 -23.18 2.10 7.74
C GLU A 95 -22.30 3.25 7.26
N ASN A 96 -21.15 3.48 7.92
CA ASN A 96 -20.24 4.56 7.54
C ASN A 96 -19.55 4.28 6.22
N ILE A 97 -19.14 3.04 5.95
CA ILE A 97 -18.54 2.63 4.67
C ILE A 97 -19.52 2.86 3.53
N GLU A 98 -20.76 2.35 3.65
CA GLU A 98 -21.81 2.52 2.65
C GLU A 98 -22.14 4.01 2.43
N THR A 99 -22.30 4.75 3.53
CA THR A 99 -22.60 6.19 3.49
C THR A 99 -21.47 6.98 2.85
N ALA A 100 -20.22 6.67 3.18
CA ALA A 100 -19.04 7.31 2.60
C ALA A 100 -18.97 7.04 1.11
N PHE A 101 -19.15 5.79 0.67
CA PHE A 101 -19.15 5.45 -0.75
C PHE A 101 -20.21 6.27 -1.51
N ILE A 102 -21.46 6.25 -1.03
CA ILE A 102 -22.57 6.93 -1.72
C ILE A 102 -22.38 8.46 -1.70
N ARG A 103 -22.10 9.06 -0.53
CA ARG A 103 -22.06 10.52 -0.41
C ARG A 103 -20.77 11.14 -0.94
N HIS A 104 -19.64 10.45 -0.80
CA HIS A 104 -18.34 10.97 -1.21
C HIS A 104 -18.02 10.63 -2.66
N LEU A 105 -18.28 9.39 -3.09
CA LEU A 105 -17.95 8.94 -4.44
C LEU A 105 -19.15 9.09 -5.37
N THR A 106 -20.23 8.34 -5.14
CA THR A 106 -21.38 8.27 -6.07
C THR A 106 -22.01 9.64 -6.34
N ASN A 107 -22.29 10.42 -5.29
CA ASN A 107 -23.00 11.69 -5.45
C ASN A 107 -22.12 12.86 -5.96
N GLN A 108 -20.80 12.69 -6.01
CA GLN A 108 -19.88 13.78 -6.39
C GLN A 108 -19.11 13.52 -7.69
N ALA A 109 -18.85 12.24 -8.01
CA ALA A 109 -18.11 11.88 -9.21
C ALA A 109 -18.88 12.27 -10.47
N LYS A 110 -18.16 12.79 -11.46
CA LYS A 110 -18.65 13.09 -12.80
C LYS A 110 -18.00 12.16 -13.82
N PRO A 111 -18.53 12.05 -15.06
CA PRO A 111 -18.05 11.08 -16.05
C PRO A 111 -16.54 11.03 -16.32
N ASP A 112 -15.85 12.17 -16.24
CA ASP A 112 -14.41 12.27 -16.50
C ASP A 112 -13.55 12.16 -15.23
N ASP A 113 -14.15 12.15 -14.04
CA ASP A 113 -13.43 12.10 -12.76
C ASP A 113 -12.79 10.72 -12.55
N LEU A 114 -11.63 10.69 -11.89
CA LEU A 114 -11.00 9.47 -11.40
C LEU A 114 -11.49 9.18 -9.98
N VAL A 115 -12.00 7.97 -9.75
CA VAL A 115 -12.40 7.48 -8.43
C VAL A 115 -11.47 6.37 -7.98
N LEU A 116 -10.95 6.47 -6.76
CA LEU A 116 -10.19 5.40 -6.11
C LEU A 116 -10.89 4.90 -4.84
N PHE A 117 -11.06 3.59 -4.74
CA PHE A 117 -11.53 2.93 -3.53
C PHE A 117 -10.43 1.99 -3.01
N HIS A 118 -10.04 2.16 -1.75
CA HIS A 118 -9.06 1.29 -1.10
C HIS A 118 -9.65 0.71 0.18
N PHE A 119 -9.53 -0.61 0.35
CA PHE A 119 -9.88 -1.30 1.57
C PHE A 119 -8.70 -2.17 2.03
N SER A 120 -8.26 -1.94 3.26
CA SER A 120 -7.28 -2.76 3.98
C SER A 120 -7.88 -3.25 5.29
N GLY A 121 -7.93 -4.57 5.49
CA GLY A 121 -8.60 -5.18 6.64
C GLY A 121 -8.81 -6.68 6.45
N TYR A 122 -9.74 -7.24 7.21
CA TYR A 122 -10.18 -8.62 7.01
C TYR A 122 -11.22 -8.77 5.91
N GLY A 123 -11.11 -9.91 5.22
CA GLY A 123 -12.16 -10.46 4.39
C GLY A 123 -12.63 -11.80 4.97
N SER A 124 -13.82 -12.22 4.56
CA SER A 124 -14.39 -13.51 4.97
C SER A 124 -15.17 -14.16 3.84
N ARG A 125 -15.57 -15.41 4.04
CA ARG A 125 -16.52 -16.14 3.20
C ARG A 125 -17.77 -16.49 3.98
N VAL A 126 -18.90 -16.36 3.29
CA VAL A 126 -20.22 -16.60 3.88
C VAL A 126 -20.97 -17.57 3.00
N SER A 127 -21.59 -18.59 3.61
CA SER A 127 -22.36 -19.57 2.87
C SER A 127 -23.73 -19.00 2.48
N LYS A 128 -24.10 -19.11 1.21
CA LYS A 128 -25.45 -18.87 0.73
C LYS A 128 -26.17 -20.20 0.61
N ILE A 129 -27.17 -20.41 1.45
CA ILE A 129 -28.18 -21.46 1.24
C ILE A 129 -29.05 -20.95 0.08
N ILE A 130 -29.11 -21.73 -0.99
CA ILE A 130 -30.05 -21.49 -2.08
C ILE A 130 -31.33 -22.22 -1.67
N ASP A 131 -32.36 -21.49 -1.28
CA ASP A 131 -33.68 -22.08 -1.08
C ASP A 131 -34.17 -22.60 -2.44
N GLU A 132 -34.36 -23.91 -2.53
CA GLU A 132 -34.93 -24.59 -3.70
C GLU A 132 -36.43 -24.27 -3.78
N ASP A 133 -36.78 -23.11 -4.32
CA ASP A 133 -38.09 -22.92 -4.96
C ASP A 133 -38.10 -23.59 -6.35
N GLU A 134 -37.60 -24.83 -6.49
CA GLU A 134 -37.68 -25.59 -7.73
C GLU A 134 -37.90 -27.08 -7.45
N GLN A 135 -39.07 -27.56 -7.86
CA GLN A 135 -39.56 -28.93 -7.78
C GLN A 135 -38.67 -29.95 -8.52
N ASN A 136 -37.51 -30.30 -7.97
CA ASN A 136 -36.78 -31.50 -8.40
C ASN A 136 -36.12 -32.19 -7.21
N GLU A 137 -36.81 -33.24 -6.72
CA GLU A 137 -36.32 -34.18 -5.72
C GLU A 137 -35.10 -34.96 -6.26
N SER A 138 -33.90 -34.43 -6.07
CA SER A 138 -32.62 -35.18 -6.13
C SER A 138 -31.55 -34.44 -5.33
N SER A 139 -31.61 -34.64 -4.02
CA SER A 139 -31.02 -33.82 -2.98
C SER A 139 -29.48 -33.84 -2.92
N SER A 140 -28.86 -32.67 -3.16
CA SER A 140 -27.78 -32.16 -2.32
C SER A 140 -27.75 -30.63 -2.46
N SER A 141 -28.17 -29.93 -1.41
CA SER A 141 -28.13 -28.47 -1.30
C SER A 141 -26.73 -27.95 -1.63
N LYS A 142 -26.57 -27.33 -2.80
CA LYS A 142 -25.27 -26.82 -3.27
C LYS A 142 -24.91 -25.56 -2.49
N LEU A 143 -24.10 -25.73 -1.44
CA LEU A 143 -23.51 -24.60 -0.70
C LEU A 143 -22.64 -23.79 -1.65
N THR A 144 -22.99 -22.52 -1.83
CA THR A 144 -22.16 -21.55 -2.55
C THR A 144 -21.57 -20.56 -1.54
N PHE A 145 -20.34 -20.10 -1.77
CA PHE A 145 -19.67 -19.13 -0.90
C PHE A 145 -19.60 -17.78 -1.59
N GLN A 146 -19.85 -16.72 -0.83
CA GLN A 146 -19.66 -15.34 -1.25
C GLN A 146 -18.55 -14.68 -0.43
N ASN A 147 -17.66 -13.95 -1.10
CA ASN A 147 -16.64 -13.15 -0.46
C ASN A 147 -17.27 -11.91 0.18
N THR A 148 -16.67 -11.47 1.29
CA THR A 148 -17.12 -10.31 2.06
C THR A 148 -15.96 -9.50 2.58
N LEU A 149 -16.16 -8.19 2.71
CA LEU A 149 -15.32 -7.29 3.49
C LEU A 149 -15.87 -7.23 4.91
N VAL A 150 -14.99 -7.18 5.91
CA VAL A 150 -15.39 -7.23 7.33
C VAL A 150 -15.26 -5.83 7.96
N PRO A 151 -16.37 -5.12 8.22
CA PRO A 151 -16.36 -3.84 8.95
C PRO A 151 -15.96 -4.01 10.42
N ILE A 152 -15.65 -2.91 11.11
CA ILE A 152 -15.28 -2.94 12.54
C ILE A 152 -16.42 -3.45 13.45
N ASP A 153 -17.67 -3.20 13.04
CA ASP A 153 -18.89 -3.60 13.72
C ASP A 153 -19.47 -4.92 13.16
N ALA A 154 -18.63 -5.71 12.48
CA ALA A 154 -18.93 -7.10 12.22
C ALA A 154 -19.12 -7.84 13.55
N VAL A 155 -20.24 -8.54 13.71
CA VAL A 155 -20.62 -9.20 14.98
C VAL A 155 -19.51 -10.17 15.41
N PRO A 156 -18.99 -10.10 16.66
CA PRO A 156 -18.01 -11.04 17.17
C PRO A 156 -18.59 -12.47 17.23
N LEU A 157 -17.80 -13.47 16.86
CA LEU A 157 -18.17 -14.89 16.93
C LEU A 157 -18.24 -15.35 18.39
N LYS A 158 -19.37 -15.13 19.05
CA LYS A 158 -19.76 -15.82 20.30
C LYS A 158 -21.27 -16.07 20.43
N ASN A 159 -22.06 -15.99 19.36
CA ASN A 159 -23.48 -16.34 19.42
C ASN A 159 -23.90 -17.07 18.15
N GLU A 160 -24.22 -18.36 18.30
CA GLU A 160 -24.89 -19.14 17.26
C GLU A 160 -26.19 -18.43 16.85
N GLY A 161 -26.38 -18.19 15.54
CA GLY A 161 -27.66 -17.78 14.96
C GLY A 161 -27.91 -16.28 14.77
N ARG A 162 -26.89 -15.42 14.76
CA ARG A 162 -27.06 -14.01 14.34
C ARG A 162 -26.63 -13.79 12.90
N ALA A 163 -27.32 -12.88 12.21
CA ALA A 163 -26.94 -12.51 10.86
C ALA A 163 -25.66 -11.67 10.86
N ILE A 164 -24.75 -11.96 9.92
CA ILE A 164 -23.46 -11.26 9.78
C ILE A 164 -23.67 -9.81 9.33
N ASN A 165 -22.84 -8.90 9.82
CA ASN A 165 -22.85 -7.48 9.44
C ASN A 165 -21.70 -7.14 8.47
N ASP A 166 -21.25 -8.15 7.73
CA ASP A 166 -20.20 -8.02 6.73
C ASP A 166 -20.80 -7.39 5.45
N ILE A 167 -19.95 -6.83 4.59
CA ILE A 167 -20.37 -6.26 3.28
C ILE A 167 -20.02 -7.29 2.21
N LEU A 168 -21.00 -7.75 1.42
CA LEU A 168 -20.73 -8.66 0.32
C LEU A 168 -19.93 -7.96 -0.77
N GLU A 169 -18.98 -8.67 -1.36
CA GLU A 169 -18.21 -8.18 -2.50
C GLU A 169 -19.14 -7.81 -3.67
N GLU A 170 -20.25 -8.55 -3.82
CA GLU A 170 -21.33 -8.21 -4.74
C GLU A 170 -21.91 -6.81 -4.52
N THR A 171 -22.09 -6.39 -3.26
CA THR A 171 -22.57 -5.05 -2.92
C THR A 171 -21.54 -3.98 -3.26
N LEU A 172 -20.26 -4.25 -3.02
CA LEU A 172 -19.17 -3.38 -3.49
C LEU A 172 -19.23 -3.21 -5.02
N TRP A 173 -19.42 -4.30 -5.76
CA TRP A 173 -19.50 -4.24 -7.23
C TRP A 173 -20.73 -3.51 -7.75
N LEU A 174 -21.88 -3.58 -7.06
CA LEU A 174 -23.04 -2.74 -7.37
C LEU A 174 -22.76 -1.27 -7.09
N LEU A 175 -22.08 -0.96 -5.98
CA LEU A 175 -21.67 0.40 -5.65
C LEU A 175 -20.72 0.99 -6.70
N VAL A 176 -19.70 0.23 -7.11
CA VAL A 176 -18.77 0.63 -8.17
C VAL A 176 -19.47 0.86 -9.51
N GLN A 177 -20.39 -0.02 -9.91
CA GLN A 177 -21.18 0.17 -11.14
C GLN A 177 -22.13 1.38 -11.07
N SER A 178 -22.51 1.83 -9.88
CA SER A 178 -23.38 2.99 -9.69
C SER A 178 -22.68 4.34 -9.80
N LEU A 179 -21.35 4.35 -9.99
CA LEU A 179 -20.59 5.57 -10.21
C LEU A 179 -20.86 6.13 -11.62
N ASP A 180 -20.98 7.46 -11.72
CA ASP A 180 -21.16 8.15 -13.01
C ASP A 180 -19.89 8.15 -13.88
N THR A 181 -18.74 7.74 -13.31
CA THR A 181 -17.46 7.58 -14.02
C THR A 181 -17.14 6.12 -14.30
N ARG A 182 -16.37 5.90 -15.37
CA ARG A 182 -15.73 4.60 -15.68
C ARG A 182 -14.25 4.55 -15.28
N ASN A 183 -13.68 5.69 -14.88
CA ASN A 183 -12.29 5.82 -14.47
C ASN A 183 -12.20 5.46 -12.99
N VAL A 184 -12.20 4.16 -12.69
CA VAL A 184 -12.21 3.65 -11.31
C VAL A 184 -10.99 2.79 -11.05
N VAL A 185 -10.37 2.95 -9.89
CA VAL A 185 -9.35 2.04 -9.37
C VAL A 185 -9.81 1.51 -8.02
N THR A 186 -9.98 0.19 -7.91
CA THR A 186 -10.32 -0.50 -6.66
C THR A 186 -9.10 -1.27 -6.17
N VAL A 187 -8.69 -1.05 -4.93
CA VAL A 187 -7.54 -1.70 -4.31
C VAL A 187 -8.01 -2.45 -3.06
N LEU A 188 -7.86 -3.77 -3.05
CA LEU A 188 -8.31 -4.65 -1.97
C LEU A 188 -7.09 -5.35 -1.34
N ASP A 189 -6.63 -4.85 -0.19
CA ASP A 189 -5.61 -5.50 0.64
C ASP A 189 -6.27 -6.34 1.73
N THR A 190 -6.84 -7.45 1.29
CA THR A 190 -7.61 -8.39 2.10
C THR A 190 -7.66 -9.75 1.39
N SER A 191 -8.04 -10.79 2.13
CA SER A 191 -8.35 -12.10 1.55
C SER A 191 -9.52 -12.77 2.25
N TYR A 192 -10.04 -13.83 1.62
CA TYR A 192 -11.32 -14.42 2.02
C TYR A 192 -11.17 -15.86 2.55
N VAL A 193 -10.04 -16.52 2.27
CA VAL A 193 -9.77 -17.90 2.72
C VAL A 193 -8.93 -17.86 3.98
N TYR A 194 -9.45 -18.41 5.08
CA TYR A 194 -8.68 -18.59 6.31
C TYR A 194 -7.98 -19.95 6.28
N PRO A 195 -6.63 -20.01 6.39
CA PRO A 195 -5.88 -21.27 6.30
C PRO A 195 -5.91 -22.10 7.59
N GLY A 196 -6.77 -21.76 8.57
CA GLY A 196 -6.83 -22.43 9.87
C GLY A 196 -5.81 -21.92 10.89
N GLN A 197 -4.94 -20.98 10.50
CA GLN A 197 -3.94 -20.35 11.35
C GLN A 197 -3.82 -18.86 11.03
N SER A 198 -3.53 -18.04 12.04
CA SER A 198 -3.43 -16.58 11.88
C SER A 198 -2.07 -16.11 11.36
N LEU A 199 -1.06 -16.97 11.39
CA LEU A 199 0.28 -16.70 10.87
C LEU A 199 0.64 -17.72 9.79
N GLN A 200 1.19 -17.25 8.68
CA GLN A 200 1.92 -18.05 7.70
C GLN A 200 3.39 -17.68 7.82
N GLY A 201 4.17 -18.53 8.52
CA GLY A 201 5.50 -18.15 9.00
C GLY A 201 5.42 -17.03 10.03
N VAL A 202 6.02 -15.89 9.72
CA VAL A 202 5.90 -14.66 10.54
C VAL A 202 4.90 -13.66 9.98
N LEU A 203 4.33 -13.93 8.80
CA LEU A 203 3.35 -13.06 8.15
C LEU A 203 1.95 -13.31 8.73
N ARG A 204 1.25 -12.25 9.10
CA ARG A 204 -0.12 -12.33 9.66
C ARG A 204 -1.15 -12.34 8.54
N VAL A 205 -2.05 -13.31 8.56
CA VAL A 205 -3.07 -13.52 7.52
C VAL A 205 -4.20 -12.50 7.66
N ARG A 206 -4.62 -11.91 6.54
CA ARG A 206 -5.71 -10.93 6.41
C ARG A 206 -7.03 -11.56 5.96
N SER A 207 -7.31 -12.74 6.49
CA SER A 207 -8.62 -13.41 6.42
C SER A 207 -9.16 -13.55 7.84
N ARG A 208 -10.46 -13.29 8.03
CA ARG A 208 -11.14 -13.41 9.32
C ARG A 208 -10.94 -14.82 9.90
N PRO A 209 -10.44 -14.97 11.14
CA PRO A 209 -10.26 -16.28 11.78
C PRO A 209 -11.58 -16.99 12.17
N SER A 210 -12.34 -17.49 11.18
CA SER A 210 -13.51 -18.37 11.35
C SER A 210 -14.24 -18.61 10.02
N SER A 211 -14.80 -19.81 9.79
CA SER A 211 -15.79 -20.03 8.74
C SER A 211 -17.17 -19.52 9.17
N THR A 212 -17.76 -18.59 8.41
CA THR A 212 -19.13 -18.12 8.65
C THR A 212 -20.13 -18.96 7.86
N THR A 213 -20.78 -19.92 8.55
CA THR A 213 -22.00 -20.60 8.08
C THR A 213 -23.28 -19.81 8.40
N GLU A 214 -23.14 -18.52 8.69
CA GLU A 214 -24.22 -17.65 9.15
C GLU A 214 -24.97 -17.00 7.99
N GLN A 215 -26.26 -16.68 8.22
CA GLN A 215 -27.10 -16.04 7.23
C GLN A 215 -26.72 -14.57 7.02
N ILE A 216 -26.76 -14.12 5.76
CA ILE A 216 -26.57 -12.73 5.37
C ILE A 216 -27.69 -11.85 5.98
N ASN A 217 -27.32 -10.71 6.56
CA ASN A 217 -28.25 -9.75 7.14
C ASN A 217 -29.26 -9.20 6.11
N ILE A 218 -30.51 -9.02 6.54
CA ILE A 218 -31.60 -8.44 5.73
C ILE A 218 -31.21 -7.07 5.15
N LYS A 219 -30.43 -6.26 5.89
CA LYS A 219 -29.92 -4.96 5.42
C LYS A 219 -29.08 -5.07 4.14
N GLU A 220 -28.29 -6.14 4.03
CA GLU A 220 -27.47 -6.43 2.86
C GLU A 220 -28.34 -6.71 1.62
N LYS A 221 -29.38 -7.53 1.76
CA LYS A 221 -30.33 -7.82 0.67
C LYS A 221 -31.10 -6.56 0.24
N ALA A 222 -31.45 -5.69 1.20
CA ALA A 222 -32.16 -4.45 0.92
C ALA A 222 -31.31 -3.46 0.10
N ILE A 223 -30.03 -3.26 0.46
CA ILE A 223 -29.15 -2.37 -0.30
C ILE A 223 -28.87 -2.91 -1.71
N GLN A 224 -28.67 -4.23 -1.85
CA GLN A 224 -28.50 -4.85 -3.17
C GLN A 224 -29.72 -4.66 -4.07
N THR A 225 -30.93 -4.79 -3.51
CA THR A 225 -32.17 -4.56 -4.26
C THR A 225 -32.24 -3.12 -4.74
N LEU A 226 -31.97 -2.15 -3.86
CA LEU A 226 -31.98 -0.73 -4.20
C LEU A 226 -30.96 -0.38 -5.30
N LEU A 227 -29.74 -0.91 -5.22
CA LEU A 227 -28.70 -0.65 -6.21
C LEU A 227 -29.01 -1.32 -7.55
N ARG A 228 -29.55 -2.53 -7.55
CA ARG A 228 -29.98 -3.22 -8.79
C ARG A 228 -31.12 -2.49 -9.48
N ASP A 229 -32.12 -2.04 -8.73
CA ASP A 229 -33.24 -1.27 -9.28
C ASP A 229 -32.73 0.04 -9.91
N ARG A 230 -31.77 0.73 -9.27
CA ARG A 230 -31.11 1.93 -9.83
C ARG A 230 -30.34 1.63 -11.12
N LEU A 231 -29.64 0.50 -11.17
CA LEU A 231 -28.85 0.09 -12.33
C LEU A 231 -29.67 -0.60 -13.41
N SER A 232 -30.99 -0.77 -13.21
CA SER A 232 -31.86 -1.54 -14.11
C SER A 232 -31.36 -2.97 -14.37
N LEU A 233 -30.79 -3.61 -13.36
CA LEU A 233 -30.27 -4.99 -13.42
C LEU A 233 -31.31 -6.01 -12.94
N GLU A 234 -31.32 -7.19 -13.54
CA GLU A 234 -32.16 -8.29 -13.09
C GLU A 234 -31.76 -8.78 -11.68
N ARG A 235 -32.77 -9.03 -10.82
CA ARG A 235 -32.57 -9.36 -9.40
C ARG A 235 -31.75 -10.62 -9.13
N LYS A 236 -31.72 -11.57 -10.07
CA LYS A 236 -31.03 -12.87 -9.92
C LYS A 236 -29.75 -12.99 -10.75
N GLN A 237 -29.41 -12.00 -11.59
CA GLN A 237 -28.20 -12.10 -12.40
C GLN A 237 -26.93 -11.91 -11.55
N PRO A 238 -25.94 -12.82 -11.65
CA PRO A 238 -24.65 -12.64 -11.00
C PRO A 238 -23.89 -11.50 -11.66
N ILE A 239 -23.15 -10.74 -10.86
CA ILE A 239 -22.31 -9.67 -11.39
C ILE A 239 -21.06 -10.29 -11.99
N ASN A 240 -20.85 -10.04 -13.28
CA ASN A 240 -19.64 -10.46 -13.96
C ASN A 240 -18.51 -9.45 -13.68
N GLN A 241 -17.50 -9.85 -12.91
CA GLN A 241 -16.36 -8.99 -12.60
C GLN A 241 -15.63 -8.48 -13.86
N ASN A 242 -15.63 -9.25 -14.95
CA ASN A 242 -15.00 -8.87 -16.22
C ASN A 242 -15.76 -7.75 -16.96
N GLN A 243 -16.93 -7.35 -16.46
CA GLN A 243 -17.74 -6.24 -16.99
C GLN A 243 -17.72 -5.01 -16.07
N LEU A 244 -17.04 -5.08 -14.93
CA LEU A 244 -16.94 -3.96 -14.00
C LEU A 244 -16.10 -2.83 -14.61
N PRO A 245 -16.50 -1.55 -14.42
CA PRO A 245 -15.70 -0.44 -14.89
C PRO A 245 -14.38 -0.33 -14.11
N GLY A 246 -13.32 0.09 -14.81
CA GLY A 246 -12.03 0.40 -14.19
C GLY A 246 -11.10 -0.80 -13.96
N LEU A 247 -10.21 -0.61 -12.99
CA LEU A 247 -9.15 -1.54 -12.58
C LEU A 247 -9.43 -2.07 -11.18
N ILE A 248 -9.20 -3.35 -10.96
CA ILE A 248 -9.29 -3.99 -9.64
C ILE A 248 -7.92 -4.61 -9.32
N LEU A 249 -7.32 -4.16 -8.21
CA LEU A 249 -6.04 -4.64 -7.69
C LEU A 249 -6.31 -5.44 -6.41
N ASN A 250 -6.15 -6.75 -6.46
CA ASN A 250 -6.32 -7.64 -5.31
C ASN A 250 -4.95 -8.04 -4.75
N ALA A 251 -4.84 -8.09 -3.43
CA ALA A 251 -3.63 -8.54 -2.75
C ALA A 251 -3.32 -10.03 -2.93
N SER A 252 -4.33 -10.84 -3.26
CA SER A 252 -4.20 -12.28 -3.49
C SER A 252 -5.25 -12.78 -4.50
N ARG A 253 -5.02 -13.97 -5.08
CA ARG A 253 -6.04 -14.70 -5.85
C ARG A 253 -7.12 -15.28 -4.92
N ASP A 254 -8.24 -15.74 -5.50
CA ASP A 254 -9.41 -16.23 -4.76
C ASP A 254 -9.14 -17.43 -3.83
N SER A 255 -8.16 -18.29 -4.14
CA SER A 255 -7.79 -19.46 -3.31
C SER A 255 -6.59 -19.20 -2.38
N GLN A 256 -6.05 -17.98 -2.42
CA GLN A 256 -4.87 -17.54 -1.69
C GLN A 256 -5.27 -16.63 -0.53
N PHE A 257 -4.28 -16.20 0.25
CA PHE A 257 -4.50 -15.26 1.33
C PHE A 257 -3.51 -14.10 1.30
N ALA A 258 -4.01 -12.91 1.62
CA ALA A 258 -3.25 -11.70 1.80
C ALA A 258 -2.64 -11.70 3.19
N THR A 259 -1.48 -11.07 3.32
CA THR A 259 -0.76 -11.00 4.58
C THR A 259 -0.27 -9.59 4.90
N GLU A 260 -0.04 -9.34 6.19
CA GLU A 260 0.73 -8.22 6.69
C GLU A 260 1.97 -8.70 7.44
N THR A 261 2.91 -7.79 7.60
CA THR A 261 4.13 -8.05 8.35
C THR A 261 4.50 -6.85 9.19
N ASP A 262 5.17 -7.15 10.29
CA ASP A 262 5.73 -6.17 11.19
C ASP A 262 7.15 -5.87 10.71
N TRP A 263 7.36 -4.66 10.20
CA TRP A 263 8.65 -4.13 9.74
C TRP A 263 9.36 -3.36 10.87
N ASN A 264 10.55 -2.84 10.60
CA ASN A 264 11.29 -2.05 11.56
C ASN A 264 10.62 -0.70 11.86
N GLY A 265 9.79 -0.69 12.91
CA GLY A 265 9.10 0.48 13.43
C GLY A 265 7.74 0.79 12.81
N PHE A 266 7.17 -0.10 12.00
CA PHE A 266 5.80 0.00 11.48
C PHE A 266 5.29 -1.37 11.01
N SER A 267 3.98 -1.51 10.80
CA SER A 267 3.36 -2.71 10.22
C SER A 267 2.60 -2.32 8.96
N SER A 268 2.48 -3.20 7.97
CA SER A 268 1.70 -2.91 6.77
C SER A 268 1.28 -4.19 6.04
N GLY A 269 0.29 -4.06 5.16
CA GLY A 269 0.00 -5.06 4.16
C GLY A 269 1.22 -5.27 3.27
N LEU A 270 1.55 -6.53 3.01
CA LEU A 270 2.68 -6.87 2.16
C LEU A 270 2.43 -6.37 0.72
N PHE A 271 1.17 -6.49 0.26
CA PHE A 271 0.74 -5.98 -1.03
C PHE A 271 0.74 -4.45 -1.09
N THR A 272 0.09 -3.77 -0.14
CA THR A 272 0.00 -2.30 -0.17
C THR A 272 1.37 -1.64 -0.12
N TYR A 273 2.30 -2.14 0.71
CA TYR A 273 3.65 -1.59 0.78
C TYR A 273 4.40 -1.75 -0.54
N ALA A 274 4.38 -2.97 -1.10
CA ALA A 274 5.03 -3.27 -2.39
C ALA A 274 4.46 -2.41 -3.52
N LEU A 275 3.14 -2.27 -3.59
CA LEU A 275 2.46 -1.43 -4.58
C LEU A 275 2.88 0.03 -4.42
N THR A 276 2.82 0.55 -3.20
CA THR A 276 3.17 1.94 -2.89
C THR A 276 4.60 2.24 -3.31
N GLN A 277 5.55 1.40 -2.92
CA GLN A 277 6.96 1.57 -3.22
C GLN A 277 7.22 1.57 -4.73
N ASN A 278 6.63 0.63 -5.47
CA ASN A 278 6.78 0.61 -6.92
C ASN A 278 6.19 1.87 -7.57
N LEU A 279 5.01 2.32 -7.14
CA LEU A 279 4.37 3.54 -7.66
C LEU A 279 5.11 4.84 -7.31
N TRP A 280 5.87 4.89 -6.22
CA TRP A 280 6.75 6.03 -5.91
C TRP A 280 7.95 6.12 -6.85
N GLN A 281 8.45 4.97 -7.33
CA GLN A 281 9.59 4.87 -8.25
C GLN A 281 9.22 4.99 -9.72
N THR A 282 7.93 5.10 -10.07
CA THR A 282 7.50 5.23 -11.48
C THR A 282 7.78 6.61 -12.06
N THR A 283 8.02 6.60 -13.37
CA THR A 283 7.99 7.78 -14.24
C THR A 283 6.64 7.88 -14.96
N PRO A 284 6.27 9.04 -15.53
CA PRO A 284 5.05 9.15 -16.34
C PRO A 284 4.98 8.18 -17.53
N ALA A 285 6.14 7.72 -18.04
CA ALA A 285 6.21 6.75 -19.14
C ALA A 285 6.05 5.28 -18.68
N THR A 286 6.11 5.01 -17.37
CA THR A 286 6.01 3.66 -16.83
C THR A 286 4.55 3.19 -16.86
N LYS A 287 4.28 2.09 -17.58
CA LYS A 287 2.95 1.47 -17.60
C LYS A 287 2.62 0.83 -16.25
N LEU A 288 1.38 0.95 -15.81
CA LEU A 288 0.90 0.37 -14.55
C LEU A 288 1.19 -1.14 -14.44
N GLN A 289 1.04 -1.89 -15.53
CA GLN A 289 1.28 -3.33 -15.55
C GLN A 289 2.74 -3.69 -15.21
N ILE A 290 3.71 -2.83 -15.53
CA ILE A 290 5.12 -3.04 -15.17
C ILE A 290 5.29 -2.89 -13.66
N SER A 291 4.76 -1.80 -13.09
CA SER A 291 4.79 -1.56 -11.64
C SER A 291 4.05 -2.65 -10.86
N PHE A 292 2.95 -3.14 -11.42
CA PHE A 292 2.19 -4.24 -10.83
C PHE A 292 2.96 -5.57 -10.91
N ALA A 293 3.61 -5.88 -12.03
CA ALA A 293 4.46 -7.07 -12.12
C ALA A 293 5.61 -7.05 -11.11
N GLN A 294 6.23 -5.89 -10.90
CA GLN A 294 7.25 -5.70 -9.85
C GLN A 294 6.68 -5.88 -8.43
N THR A 295 5.45 -5.39 -8.22
CA THR A 295 4.71 -5.59 -6.97
C THR A 295 4.47 -7.08 -6.72
N THR A 296 3.98 -7.81 -7.71
CA THR A 296 3.78 -9.26 -7.65
C THR A 296 5.07 -9.99 -7.33
N SER A 297 6.17 -9.70 -8.03
CA SER A 297 7.47 -10.34 -7.77
C SER A 297 7.97 -10.13 -6.33
N PHE A 298 7.81 -8.93 -5.79
CA PHE A 298 8.21 -8.64 -4.40
C PHE A 298 7.36 -9.40 -3.39
N VAL A 299 6.04 -9.43 -3.58
CA VAL A 299 5.13 -10.16 -2.70
C VAL A 299 5.42 -11.66 -2.76
N GLU A 300 5.61 -12.23 -3.95
CA GLU A 300 5.94 -13.65 -4.14
C GLU A 300 7.29 -14.03 -3.54
N GLN A 301 8.28 -13.14 -3.57
CA GLN A 301 9.58 -13.39 -2.94
C GLN A 301 9.44 -13.62 -1.42
N LEU A 302 8.55 -12.88 -0.76
CA LEU A 302 8.37 -12.96 0.69
C LEU A 302 7.33 -13.99 1.12
N ALA A 303 6.15 -13.98 0.48
CA ALA A 303 5.01 -14.83 0.83
C ALA A 303 4.91 -16.11 -0.01
N GLY A 304 5.64 -16.24 -1.12
CA GLY A 304 5.57 -17.39 -2.02
C GLY A 304 4.27 -17.51 -2.79
N ALA A 305 3.94 -18.74 -3.17
CA ALA A 305 2.71 -19.07 -3.89
C ALA A 305 1.43 -18.90 -3.05
N TYR A 306 1.54 -18.54 -1.76
CA TYR A 306 0.41 -18.28 -0.88
C TYR A 306 -0.25 -16.93 -1.13
N GLN A 307 0.49 -15.98 -1.69
CA GLN A 307 0.00 -14.64 -1.99
C GLN A 307 0.53 -14.17 -3.34
N GLN A 308 -0.33 -14.15 -4.34
CA GLN A 308 -0.03 -13.56 -5.64
C GLN A 308 -1.03 -12.45 -5.93
N PRO A 309 -0.58 -11.18 -5.96
CA PRO A 309 -1.44 -10.08 -6.34
C PRO A 309 -2.03 -10.27 -7.73
N GLU A 310 -3.27 -9.81 -7.91
CA GLU A 310 -4.02 -9.93 -9.17
C GLU A 310 -4.52 -8.57 -9.64
N LEU A 311 -4.26 -8.24 -10.90
CA LEU A 311 -4.80 -7.08 -11.61
C LEU A 311 -5.91 -7.58 -12.54
N LYS A 312 -7.15 -7.16 -12.30
CA LYS A 312 -8.30 -7.42 -13.17
C LYS A 312 -8.73 -6.13 -13.88
N GLU A 313 -9.06 -6.25 -15.16
CA GLU A 313 -9.57 -5.16 -15.99
C GLU A 313 -10.81 -5.61 -16.78
N ALA A 314 -11.69 -4.68 -17.12
CA ALA A 314 -12.86 -4.96 -17.95
C ALA A 314 -12.47 -5.51 -19.33
N THR A 315 -13.02 -6.67 -19.74
CA THR A 315 -12.54 -7.40 -20.92
C THR A 315 -13.47 -7.35 -22.14
N LYS A 316 -14.73 -6.88 -22.03
CA LYS A 316 -15.69 -6.98 -23.15
C LYS A 316 -15.63 -5.84 -24.18
N GLN A 317 -15.23 -6.21 -25.39
CA GLN A 317 -15.72 -5.64 -26.65
C GLN A 317 -17.26 -5.75 -26.71
N SER A 318 -17.95 -4.65 -27.00
CA SER A 318 -19.20 -4.77 -27.75
C SER A 318 -18.79 -5.10 -29.19
N ILE A 319 -19.08 -6.32 -29.66
CA ILE A 319 -19.14 -6.58 -31.10
C ILE A 319 -20.24 -5.64 -31.61
N ALA A 320 -19.84 -4.56 -32.27
CA ALA A 320 -20.76 -3.77 -33.06
C ALA A 320 -21.28 -4.69 -34.17
N GLN A 321 -22.49 -5.21 -34.00
CA GLN A 321 -23.24 -5.71 -35.13
C GLN A 321 -23.50 -4.52 -36.06
N PHE A 322 -22.86 -4.56 -37.22
CA PHE A 322 -23.06 -3.71 -38.39
C PHE A 322 -22.70 -2.22 -38.27
N THR A 323 -21.42 -1.90 -38.52
CA THR A 323 -21.02 -0.95 -39.57
C THR A 323 -19.51 -1.10 -39.83
N SER A 324 -19.13 -1.29 -41.08
CA SER A 324 -17.75 -1.21 -41.55
C SER A 324 -17.22 0.21 -41.31
N GLU A 325 -16.03 0.33 -40.69
CA GLU A 325 -15.33 1.56 -40.29
C GLU A 325 -15.52 2.07 -38.85
N ALA A 326 -15.52 1.19 -37.85
CA ALA A 326 -15.20 1.59 -36.47
C ALA A 326 -13.72 1.32 -36.15
N THR A 327 -12.93 2.37 -35.95
CA THR A 327 -11.53 2.32 -35.53
C THR A 327 -11.41 1.57 -34.18
N ILE A 328 -10.85 0.36 -34.23
CA ILE A 328 -10.67 -0.52 -33.07
C ILE A 328 -9.56 0.06 -32.20
N THR A 329 -9.92 0.72 -31.10
CA THR A 329 -8.97 0.98 -30.01
C THR A 329 -9.18 -0.11 -28.95
N PRO A 330 -8.20 -0.97 -28.65
CA PRO A 330 -8.36 -2.01 -27.62
C PRO A 330 -8.69 -1.39 -26.26
N ILE A 331 -9.69 -1.90 -25.53
CA ILE A 331 -10.03 -1.45 -24.16
C ILE A 331 -8.81 -1.46 -23.23
N ALA A 332 -7.81 -2.31 -23.52
CA ALA A 332 -6.53 -2.38 -22.83
C ALA A 332 -5.81 -1.03 -22.71
N THR A 333 -5.95 -0.07 -23.64
CA THR A 333 -5.31 1.25 -23.51
C THR A 333 -6.10 2.24 -22.66
N ARG A 334 -7.42 2.03 -22.44
CA ARG A 334 -8.26 3.00 -21.73
C ARG A 334 -7.79 3.22 -20.30
N TYR A 335 -7.41 2.13 -19.61
CA TYR A 335 -7.09 2.19 -18.19
C TYR A 335 -5.60 2.27 -17.87
N GLN A 336 -4.73 2.13 -18.87
CA GLN A 336 -3.26 2.17 -18.70
C GLN A 336 -2.76 3.46 -18.05
N ASN A 337 -3.49 4.56 -18.25
CA ASN A 337 -3.07 5.90 -17.80
C ASN A 337 -3.89 6.44 -16.61
N LEU A 338 -4.77 5.64 -15.98
CA LEU A 338 -5.57 6.10 -14.83
C LEU A 338 -4.69 6.58 -13.66
N LEU A 339 -3.55 5.92 -13.47
CA LEU A 339 -2.55 6.27 -12.47
C LEU A 339 -1.27 6.75 -13.15
N THR A 340 -1.35 7.86 -13.88
CA THR A 340 -0.16 8.53 -14.43
C THR A 340 0.44 9.43 -13.35
N PRO A 341 1.70 9.21 -12.92
CA PRO A 341 2.32 10.06 -11.90
C PRO A 341 2.61 11.45 -12.47
N LEU A 342 2.40 12.48 -11.65
CA LEU A 342 2.64 13.89 -12.00
C LEU A 342 4.07 14.35 -11.69
N SER A 343 4.88 13.47 -11.12
CA SER A 343 6.19 13.81 -10.59
C SER A 343 7.21 12.71 -10.88
N PRO A 344 8.49 13.07 -11.06
CA PRO A 344 9.57 12.10 -11.27
C PRO A 344 9.67 11.09 -10.11
N PRO A 345 10.45 10.00 -10.28
CA PRO A 345 10.73 9.05 -9.22
C PRO A 345 11.28 9.75 -7.98
N ALA A 346 10.79 9.35 -6.81
CA ALA A 346 11.17 9.91 -5.53
C ALA A 346 11.22 8.81 -4.48
N SER A 347 12.03 9.03 -3.45
CA SER A 347 12.13 8.15 -2.29
C SER A 347 11.12 8.51 -1.20
N GLY A 348 10.59 9.73 -1.23
CA GLY A 348 9.70 10.25 -0.21
C GLY A 348 9.40 11.73 -0.39
N VAL A 349 8.92 12.36 0.67
CA VAL A 349 8.50 13.77 0.68
C VAL A 349 8.85 14.44 2.01
N VAL A 350 9.10 15.75 1.97
CA VAL A 350 9.17 16.60 3.15
C VAL A 350 7.77 16.83 3.69
N THR A 351 7.45 16.36 4.89
CA THR A 351 6.12 16.51 5.50
C THR A 351 6.00 17.83 6.27
N SER A 352 7.08 18.27 6.91
CA SER A 352 7.14 19.58 7.57
C SER A 352 8.57 20.06 7.74
N VAL A 353 8.73 21.36 8.02
CA VAL A 353 10.02 21.99 8.29
C VAL A 353 9.91 22.74 9.62
N GLU A 354 10.84 22.44 10.53
CA GLU A 354 10.90 22.93 11.90
C GLU A 354 12.18 23.78 12.12
N ASP A 355 12.31 24.35 13.32
CA ASP A 355 13.51 25.06 13.79
C ASP A 355 14.02 26.15 12.83
N ASN A 356 13.10 27.02 12.38
CA ASN A 356 13.40 28.11 11.45
C ASN A 356 14.08 27.65 10.15
N GLY A 357 13.70 26.48 9.63
CA GLY A 357 14.24 25.97 8.37
C GLY A 357 15.51 25.12 8.53
N LYS A 358 15.79 24.61 9.74
CA LYS A 358 16.99 23.78 10.00
C LYS A 358 16.71 22.29 10.03
N ILE A 359 15.50 21.89 10.41
CA ILE A 359 15.11 20.48 10.51
C ILE A 359 13.96 20.21 9.54
N ALA A 360 14.10 19.18 8.71
CA ALA A 360 13.05 18.66 7.86
C ALA A 360 12.54 17.34 8.45
N ASN A 361 11.22 17.20 8.56
CA ASN A 361 10.58 15.91 8.75
C ASN A 361 10.28 15.31 7.39
N LEU A 362 10.64 14.05 7.20
CA LEU A 362 10.51 13.33 5.95
C LEU A 362 9.59 12.12 6.16
N TRP A 363 8.80 11.81 5.14
CA TRP A 363 8.16 10.53 4.97
C TRP A 363 8.88 9.78 3.83
N LEU A 364 9.34 8.56 4.10
CA LEU A 364 10.25 7.78 3.26
C LEU A 364 9.63 6.46 2.77
N GLY A 365 8.31 6.36 2.73
CA GLY A 365 7.60 5.14 2.31
C GLY A 365 7.67 4.84 0.81
N GLY A 366 8.35 5.67 0.01
CA GLY A 366 8.66 5.38 -1.39
C GLY A 366 9.88 4.48 -1.58
N LEU A 367 10.62 4.14 -0.50
CA LEU A 367 11.80 3.29 -0.56
C LEU A 367 11.46 1.80 -0.43
N PRO A 368 12.20 0.91 -1.14
CA PRO A 368 12.19 -0.52 -0.85
C PRO A 368 12.54 -0.82 0.62
N ILE A 369 11.97 -1.87 1.21
CA ILE A 369 12.15 -2.15 2.64
C ILE A 369 13.60 -2.40 3.02
N ASN A 370 14.33 -3.17 2.21
CA ASN A 370 15.76 -3.44 2.40
C ASN A 370 16.62 -2.17 2.30
N VAL A 371 16.15 -1.17 1.55
CA VAL A 371 16.79 0.15 1.49
C VAL A 371 16.47 0.95 2.74
N LEU A 372 15.19 1.00 3.12
CA LEU A 372 14.70 1.75 4.28
C LEU A 372 15.39 1.28 5.58
N ASP A 373 15.57 -0.03 5.74
CA ASP A 373 16.23 -0.62 6.91
C ASP A 373 17.73 -0.33 6.97
N ALA A 374 18.36 -0.14 5.82
CA ALA A 374 19.76 0.25 5.73
C ALA A 374 19.99 1.77 5.96
N ILE A 375 18.93 2.58 6.09
CA ILE A 375 19.10 4.02 6.37
C ILE A 375 19.57 4.22 7.81
N THR A 376 20.80 4.73 7.91
CA THR A 376 21.43 5.14 9.16
C THR A 376 21.48 6.66 9.30
N SER A 377 21.86 7.13 10.49
CA SER A 377 22.23 8.53 10.69
C SER A 377 23.36 8.91 9.73
N ASN A 378 23.27 10.12 9.17
CA ASN A 378 24.15 10.69 8.16
C ASN A 378 23.93 10.24 6.71
N SER A 379 23.02 9.31 6.42
CA SER A 379 22.53 9.13 5.04
C SER A 379 22.02 10.46 4.48
N LEU A 380 22.28 10.72 3.20
CA LEU A 380 21.96 11.99 2.56
C LEU A 380 20.86 11.82 1.52
N PHE A 381 19.86 12.67 1.65
CA PHE A 381 18.79 12.86 0.68
C PHE A 381 18.98 14.21 0.00
N THR A 382 18.36 14.36 -1.16
CA THR A 382 18.31 15.64 -1.88
C THR A 382 16.90 15.90 -2.36
N THR A 383 16.51 17.17 -2.44
CA THR A 383 15.25 17.52 -3.10
C THR A 383 15.30 17.19 -4.58
N VAL A 384 14.16 16.74 -5.10
CA VAL A 384 13.95 16.48 -6.52
C VAL A 384 13.53 17.78 -7.19
N PRO A 385 14.23 18.24 -8.26
CA PRO A 385 13.87 19.47 -8.95
C PRO A 385 12.41 19.48 -9.38
N SER A 386 11.69 20.57 -9.07
CA SER A 386 10.35 20.82 -9.62
C SER A 386 10.51 21.29 -11.06
N SER A 387 9.68 20.78 -11.98
CA SER A 387 9.58 21.28 -13.36
C SER A 387 8.98 22.71 -13.45
N ASP A 388 8.57 23.28 -12.32
CA ASP A 388 8.05 24.65 -12.24
C ASP A 388 9.18 25.68 -12.46
N LEU A 389 9.13 26.35 -13.62
CA LEU A 389 10.04 27.40 -14.09
C LEU A 389 10.24 28.59 -13.11
N ASN A 390 9.41 28.71 -12.06
CA ASN A 390 9.45 29.76 -11.05
C ASN A 390 10.07 29.31 -9.71
N SER A 391 10.49 28.06 -9.58
CA SER A 391 11.23 27.60 -8.41
C SER A 391 12.69 27.97 -8.59
N ASN A 392 13.24 28.82 -7.71
CA ASN A 392 14.69 28.98 -7.67
C ASN A 392 15.35 27.59 -7.60
N ASN A 393 16.29 27.29 -8.51
CA ASN A 393 17.00 26.01 -8.68
C ASN A 393 17.92 25.63 -7.50
N TYR A 394 17.47 25.82 -6.27
CA TYR A 394 18.20 25.38 -5.08
C TYR A 394 17.89 23.93 -4.81
N GLN A 395 18.95 23.12 -4.74
CA GLN A 395 18.85 21.74 -4.31
C GLN A 395 19.26 21.68 -2.83
N PHE A 396 18.35 21.23 -1.97
CA PHE A 396 18.65 21.07 -0.56
C PHE A 396 19.19 19.67 -0.32
N GLN A 397 20.31 19.56 0.39
CA GLN A 397 20.75 18.31 0.96
C GLN A 397 20.14 18.12 2.35
N LEU A 398 19.74 16.89 2.64
CA LEU A 398 19.03 16.54 3.85
C LEU A 398 19.79 15.39 4.51
N GLN A 399 20.46 15.68 5.62
CA GLN A 399 21.22 14.69 6.37
C GLN A 399 20.34 14.05 7.42
N ILE A 400 20.06 12.74 7.28
CA ILE A 400 19.25 11.98 8.24
C ILE A 400 19.92 12.04 9.62
N ARG A 401 19.14 12.40 10.64
CA ARG A 401 19.54 12.37 12.05
C ARG A 401 18.96 11.17 12.76
N SER A 402 17.69 10.91 12.54
CA SER A 402 16.95 9.79 13.12
C SER A 402 15.86 9.31 12.17
N ARG A 403 15.52 8.02 12.25
CA ARG A 403 14.38 7.42 11.55
C ARG A 403 13.59 6.54 12.51
N THR A 404 12.27 6.57 12.39
CA THR A 404 11.35 5.65 13.06
C THR A 404 10.30 5.22 12.06
N GLY A 405 10.30 3.94 11.69
CA GLY A 405 9.46 3.42 10.62
C GLY A 405 9.63 4.22 9.32
N LEU A 406 8.52 4.68 8.75
CA LEU A 406 8.50 5.47 7.52
C LEU A 406 8.90 6.94 7.70
N LYS A 407 9.09 7.42 8.94
CA LYS A 407 9.32 8.84 9.23
C LYS A 407 10.77 9.08 9.62
N ALA A 408 11.36 10.17 9.14
CA ALA A 408 12.72 10.57 9.50
C ALA A 408 12.82 12.06 9.82
N LYS A 409 13.79 12.41 10.67
CA LYS A 409 14.22 13.79 10.90
C LYS A 409 15.56 13.99 10.21
N ALA A 410 15.69 15.09 9.47
CA ALA A 410 16.92 15.43 8.74
C ALA A 410 17.34 16.88 9.02
N SER A 411 18.65 17.12 9.11
CA SER A 411 19.19 18.48 9.09
C SER A 411 19.29 18.98 7.65
N ILE A 412 18.89 20.23 7.43
CA ILE A 412 18.93 20.88 6.12
C ILE A 412 20.32 21.48 5.91
N ILE A 413 20.96 21.11 4.79
CA ILE A 413 22.26 21.60 4.35
C ILE A 413 22.03 22.27 2.99
N ILE A 414 22.34 23.57 2.89
CA ILE A 414 22.20 24.33 1.65
C ILE A 414 23.49 24.17 0.84
N GLU A 415 23.42 23.58 -0.35
CA GLU A 415 24.46 23.78 -1.35
C GLU A 415 24.12 25.01 -2.16
N THR A 416 24.87 26.09 -1.96
CA THR A 416 24.94 27.14 -2.98
C THR A 416 25.66 26.53 -4.17
N ASN A 417 24.95 26.35 -5.29
CA ASN A 417 25.57 25.93 -6.55
C ASN A 417 26.83 26.76 -6.78
N THR A 418 27.98 26.10 -6.85
CA THR A 418 29.30 26.70 -7.03
C THR A 418 29.48 27.22 -8.45
N SER A 419 28.57 28.08 -8.91
CA SER A 419 28.66 28.81 -10.18
C SER A 419 29.03 30.28 -9.99
N GLN A 420 29.32 30.72 -8.75
CA GLN A 420 29.89 32.03 -8.44
C GLN A 420 31.37 31.97 -8.00
N LYS A 421 32.17 31.08 -8.60
CA LYS A 421 33.64 31.13 -8.47
C LYS A 421 34.38 31.63 -9.72
N LEU A 422 33.66 32.22 -10.67
CA LEU A 422 34.24 32.86 -11.86
C LEU A 422 34.30 34.40 -11.79
N SER A 423 33.69 35.05 -10.80
CA SER A 423 33.66 36.53 -10.74
C SER A 423 34.74 37.18 -9.86
N GLU A 424 35.61 36.40 -9.19
CA GLU A 424 36.78 36.97 -8.50
C GLU A 424 38.00 37.17 -9.42
N GLN A 425 38.08 36.43 -10.54
CA GLN A 425 39.10 36.69 -11.57
C GLN A 425 38.72 37.86 -12.49
N GLU A 426 37.42 38.15 -12.67
CA GLU A 426 36.96 39.30 -13.46
C GLU A 426 36.93 40.62 -12.67
N LYS A 427 36.94 40.56 -11.32
CA LYS A 427 37.02 41.75 -10.46
C LYS A 427 38.44 42.33 -10.32
N GLN A 428 39.47 41.68 -10.87
CA GLN A 428 40.83 42.24 -10.95
C GLN A 428 41.16 42.92 -12.28
N GLN A 429 40.26 42.88 -13.29
CA GLN A 429 40.49 43.56 -14.58
C GLN A 429 39.73 44.88 -14.76
N PHE A 430 38.87 45.28 -13.82
CA PHE A 430 38.23 46.61 -13.81
C PHE A 430 38.70 47.47 -12.63
N LYS A 431 40.00 47.71 -12.56
CA LYS A 431 40.58 48.88 -11.88
C LYS A 431 41.60 49.49 -12.82
N ASN A 432 41.13 50.16 -13.87
CA ASN A 432 41.81 51.26 -14.57
C ASN A 432 40.86 51.80 -15.64
N GLY A 433 40.36 53.02 -15.45
CA GLY A 433 39.50 53.72 -16.41
C GLY A 433 38.59 54.73 -15.71
N GLU A 434 38.85 56.01 -15.94
CA GLU A 434 38.33 57.18 -15.24
C GLU A 434 36.87 57.54 -15.53
N ASN A 435 36.27 58.26 -14.57
CA ASN A 435 35.28 59.34 -14.66
C ASN A 435 34.13 59.27 -15.68
N SER A 436 32.90 59.26 -15.16
CA SER A 436 31.93 60.37 -15.38
C SER A 436 30.66 60.20 -14.54
N ASN A 437 30.14 61.34 -14.09
CA ASN A 437 28.95 61.52 -13.26
C ASN A 437 27.67 60.95 -13.88
N SER A 438 26.84 60.27 -13.09
CA SER A 438 25.38 60.50 -13.07
C SER A 438 24.72 59.88 -11.84
N GLU A 439 24.08 60.76 -11.08
CA GLU A 439 22.84 60.63 -10.33
C GLU A 439 22.48 59.29 -9.66
N THR A 440 22.50 59.37 -8.33
CA THR A 440 21.68 58.66 -7.35
C THR A 440 20.34 58.11 -7.90
N GLN A 441 20.30 56.80 -8.12
CA GLN A 441 19.12 55.98 -7.83
C GLN A 441 19.47 55.03 -6.69
N LYS A 442 18.93 55.31 -5.50
CA LYS A 442 18.80 54.34 -4.41
C LYS A 442 17.89 53.21 -4.90
N ASN A 443 18.47 52.25 -5.60
CA ASN A 443 17.83 50.98 -5.82
C ASN A 443 17.98 50.20 -4.52
N THR A 444 16.92 50.20 -3.70
CA THR A 444 16.73 49.21 -2.64
C THR A 444 16.95 47.84 -3.26
N GLN A 445 18.12 47.25 -3.04
CA GLN A 445 18.36 45.83 -3.24
C GLN A 445 17.34 45.10 -2.36
N LYS A 446 16.23 44.73 -2.96
CA LYS A 446 15.30 43.74 -2.41
C LYS A 446 16.15 42.48 -2.30
N SER A 447 16.63 42.19 -1.09
CA SER A 447 17.37 40.97 -0.78
C SER A 447 16.59 39.80 -1.36
N SER A 448 17.19 39.06 -2.29
CA SER A 448 16.61 37.83 -2.80
C SER A 448 16.21 36.97 -1.59
N PRO A 449 14.98 36.43 -1.54
CA PRO A 449 14.55 35.64 -0.40
C PRO A 449 15.52 34.46 -0.23
N ASN A 450 16.05 34.30 0.98
CA ASN A 450 16.91 33.17 1.33
C ASN A 450 16.13 31.88 1.02
N PRO A 451 16.68 30.94 0.24
CA PRO A 451 15.91 29.77 -0.18
C PRO A 451 15.51 28.94 1.04
N GLN A 452 14.20 28.68 1.16
CA GLN A 452 13.63 27.87 2.24
C GLN A 452 13.05 26.59 1.66
N LEU A 453 13.38 25.47 2.30
CA LEU A 453 12.75 24.18 2.03
C LEU A 453 11.29 24.24 2.49
N LEU A 454 10.39 23.66 1.71
CA LEU A 454 8.96 23.63 2.03
C LEU A 454 8.43 22.19 2.14
N ALA A 455 7.36 22.04 2.90
CA ALA A 455 6.58 20.81 2.92
C ALA A 455 5.98 20.51 1.53
N GLY A 456 5.89 19.22 1.19
CA GLY A 456 5.47 18.73 -0.13
C GLY A 456 6.60 18.64 -1.16
N GLU A 457 7.82 19.09 -0.84
CA GLU A 457 8.97 18.86 -1.71
C GLU A 457 9.39 17.39 -1.69
N MET A 458 9.50 16.82 -2.89
CA MET A 458 9.87 15.43 -3.08
C MET A 458 11.36 15.27 -2.80
N VAL A 459 11.73 14.16 -2.18
CA VAL A 459 13.13 13.85 -1.87
C VAL A 459 13.53 12.53 -2.52
N ARG A 460 14.80 12.43 -2.88
CA ARG A 460 15.43 11.19 -3.34
C ARG A 460 16.70 10.92 -2.56
N GLU A 461 17.00 9.66 -2.35
CA GLU A 461 18.28 9.25 -1.79
C GLU A 461 19.42 9.74 -2.72
N LYS A 462 20.44 10.37 -2.13
CA LYS A 462 21.66 10.82 -2.81
C LYS A 462 22.85 9.96 -2.42
N ILE A 463 23.05 9.74 -1.11
CA ILE A 463 24.11 8.89 -0.57
C ILE A 463 23.51 8.01 0.52
N ARG A 464 23.66 6.69 0.34
CA ARG A 464 23.36 5.70 1.36
C ARG A 464 24.60 5.40 2.17
N ILE A 465 24.48 5.45 3.50
CA ILE A 465 25.52 4.95 4.40
C ILE A 465 25.07 3.59 4.91
N LEU A 466 25.81 2.56 4.50
CA LEU A 466 25.59 1.19 4.97
C LEU A 466 26.41 0.94 6.25
N PRO A 467 25.86 0.18 7.21
CA PRO A 467 26.64 -0.33 8.33
C PRO A 467 27.87 -1.11 7.84
N LYS A 468 28.99 -0.99 8.56
CA LYS A 468 30.21 -1.76 8.24
C LYS A 468 30.02 -3.26 8.46
N VAL A 469 29.13 -3.62 9.40
CA VAL A 469 28.72 -4.99 9.67
C VAL A 469 27.22 -5.07 9.38
N THR A 470 26.85 -5.86 8.38
CA THR A 470 25.46 -6.21 8.10
C THR A 470 25.16 -7.52 8.80
N GLU A 471 24.20 -7.52 9.71
CA GLU A 471 23.73 -8.72 10.39
C GLU A 471 22.53 -9.32 9.65
N LEU A 472 22.46 -10.65 9.67
CA LEU A 472 21.32 -11.42 9.21
C LEU A 472 20.41 -11.71 10.39
N THR A 473 19.15 -11.27 10.32
CA THR A 473 18.19 -11.52 11.39
C THR A 473 17.36 -12.76 11.06
N ILE A 474 17.44 -13.79 11.90
CA ILE A 474 16.74 -15.06 11.71
C ILE A 474 15.71 -15.25 12.82
N ALA A 475 14.44 -15.36 12.43
CA ALA A 475 13.37 -15.74 13.36
C ALA A 475 13.33 -17.26 13.54
N LEU A 476 13.15 -17.71 14.78
CA LEU A 476 12.84 -19.12 15.04
C LEU A 476 11.33 -19.36 14.92
N ALA A 477 10.95 -20.36 14.12
CA ALA A 477 9.55 -20.65 13.88
C ALA A 477 8.81 -21.11 15.16
N PRO A 478 7.53 -20.72 15.34
CA PRO A 478 6.77 -21.02 16.56
C PRO A 478 6.63 -22.51 16.84
N GLU A 479 6.61 -23.34 15.80
CA GLU A 479 6.45 -24.79 15.89
C GLU A 479 7.66 -25.54 16.43
N LEU A 480 8.83 -24.91 16.50
CA LEU A 480 10.02 -25.53 17.07
C LEU A 480 9.75 -25.82 18.55
N SER A 481 10.16 -26.98 19.05
CA SER A 481 10.08 -27.28 20.48
C SER A 481 11.02 -26.36 21.27
N ARG A 482 10.82 -26.33 22.59
CA ARG A 482 11.69 -25.56 23.49
C ARG A 482 13.16 -25.97 23.36
N ILE A 483 13.43 -27.26 23.20
CA ILE A 483 14.80 -27.79 23.09
C ILE A 483 15.42 -27.32 21.78
N GLU A 484 14.70 -27.47 20.66
CA GLU A 484 15.20 -27.03 19.36
C GLU A 484 15.48 -25.54 19.29
N ARG A 485 14.64 -24.71 19.92
CA ARG A 485 14.91 -23.27 19.98
C ARG A 485 16.20 -22.96 20.75
N VAL A 486 16.44 -23.63 21.88
CA VAL A 486 17.67 -23.47 22.66
C VAL A 486 18.88 -23.90 21.83
N ASP A 487 18.79 -25.05 21.16
CA ASP A 487 19.87 -25.56 20.31
C ASP A 487 20.14 -24.66 19.10
N ALA A 488 19.09 -24.12 18.48
CA ALA A 488 19.20 -23.21 17.35
C ALA A 488 19.84 -21.88 17.79
N THR A 489 19.35 -21.27 18.87
CA THR A 489 19.95 -20.04 19.42
C THR A 489 21.41 -20.27 19.80
N SER A 490 21.73 -21.39 20.44
CA SER A 490 23.12 -21.72 20.77
C SER A 490 23.96 -21.95 19.52
N GLY A 491 23.43 -22.59 18.49
CA GLY A 491 24.10 -22.79 17.20
C GLY A 491 24.45 -21.45 16.54
N PHE A 492 23.46 -20.58 16.37
CA PHE A 492 23.63 -19.30 15.69
C PHE A 492 24.47 -18.31 16.49
N SER A 493 24.56 -18.45 17.82
CA SER A 493 25.44 -17.60 18.64
C SER A 493 26.93 -17.72 18.29
N ALA A 494 27.33 -18.77 17.59
CA ALA A 494 28.69 -18.91 17.06
C ALA A 494 28.94 -18.03 15.82
N GLU A 495 27.88 -17.61 15.13
CA GLU A 495 27.96 -16.82 13.91
C GLU A 495 27.86 -15.32 14.23
N SER A 496 29.00 -14.63 14.19
CA SER A 496 29.11 -13.20 14.55
C SER A 496 28.28 -12.23 13.70
N GLN A 497 27.72 -12.70 12.59
CA GLN A 497 26.90 -11.91 11.66
C GLN A 497 25.43 -12.31 11.69
N VAL A 498 24.99 -13.16 12.63
CA VAL A 498 23.62 -13.63 12.73
C VAL A 498 23.02 -13.22 14.07
N THR A 499 21.86 -12.57 14.00
CA THR A 499 21.04 -12.25 15.16
C THR A 499 19.79 -13.11 15.14
N VAL A 500 19.58 -13.89 16.20
CA VAL A 500 18.38 -14.72 16.33
C VAL A 500 17.32 -14.00 17.13
N VAL A 501 16.10 -13.98 16.59
CA VAL A 501 14.96 -13.33 17.21
C VAL A 501 13.79 -14.29 17.38
N ASN A 502 12.84 -13.90 18.24
CA ASN A 502 11.56 -14.59 18.31
C ASN A 502 10.70 -14.23 17.10
N ASN A 503 9.71 -15.07 16.80
CA ASN A 503 8.77 -14.90 15.69
C ASN A 503 7.87 -13.65 15.78
N THR A 504 7.95 -12.86 16.85
CA THR A 504 7.21 -11.60 17.03
C THR A 504 8.04 -10.37 16.67
N GLN A 505 9.31 -10.55 16.27
CA GLN A 505 10.23 -9.49 15.91
C GLN A 505 10.51 -9.54 14.40
N THR A 506 10.95 -8.42 13.84
CA THR A 506 11.37 -8.29 12.44
C THR A 506 12.50 -9.28 12.14
N ALA A 507 12.41 -9.98 11.02
CA ALA A 507 13.44 -10.91 10.56
C ALA A 507 13.58 -10.88 9.04
N ASP A 508 14.72 -11.35 8.55
CA ASP A 508 15.00 -11.53 7.12
C ASP A 508 14.57 -12.92 6.66
N TYR A 509 14.81 -13.93 7.50
CA TYR A 509 14.48 -15.34 7.24
C TYR A 509 13.91 -16.02 8.48
N VAL A 510 13.29 -17.17 8.27
CA VAL A 510 12.76 -18.04 9.32
C VAL A 510 13.54 -19.35 9.31
N PHE A 511 14.03 -19.79 10.46
CA PHE A 511 14.57 -21.14 10.65
C PHE A 511 13.47 -22.06 11.18
N SER A 512 13.21 -23.17 10.47
CA SER A 512 12.16 -24.14 10.84
C SER A 512 12.49 -25.56 10.39
N ARG A 513 11.61 -26.51 10.72
CA ARG A 513 11.57 -27.86 10.14
C ARG A 513 10.94 -27.85 8.76
N VAL A 514 11.50 -28.64 7.85
CA VAL A 514 10.90 -28.98 6.56
C VAL A 514 9.71 -29.91 6.78
N ARG A 515 8.55 -29.50 6.26
CA ARG A 515 7.28 -30.24 6.32
C ARG A 515 6.79 -30.61 4.93
N GLU A 516 5.86 -31.56 4.87
CA GLU A 516 5.24 -32.02 3.62
C GLU A 516 4.55 -30.88 2.86
N THR A 517 3.91 -29.94 3.57
CA THR A 517 3.32 -28.72 2.98
C THR A 517 4.36 -27.84 2.31
N THR A 518 5.55 -27.71 2.92
CA THR A 518 6.65 -26.90 2.38
C THR A 518 7.28 -27.55 1.16
N ILE A 519 7.38 -28.88 1.17
CA ILE A 519 7.84 -29.68 0.04
C ILE A 519 6.97 -29.44 -1.19
N ALA A 520 5.64 -29.47 -1.02
CA ALA A 520 4.68 -29.28 -2.11
C ALA A 520 4.69 -27.87 -2.74
N GLN A 521 5.32 -26.90 -2.07
CA GLN A 521 5.28 -25.47 -2.44
C GLN A 521 6.62 -24.90 -2.89
N SER A 522 7.65 -25.74 -2.94
CA SER A 522 8.96 -25.34 -3.45
C SER A 522 8.83 -24.79 -4.87
N LEU A 523 9.28 -23.54 -5.06
CA LEU A 523 9.32 -22.86 -6.37
C LEU A 523 10.31 -23.55 -7.34
N SER A 524 11.25 -24.34 -6.81
CA SER A 524 12.36 -24.96 -7.55
C SER A 524 12.13 -26.44 -7.89
N ALA A 525 10.85 -26.89 -7.85
CA ALA A 525 10.37 -28.28 -7.85
C ALA A 525 10.27 -28.89 -6.44
N PRO A 526 9.28 -29.80 -6.21
CA PRO A 526 9.07 -30.41 -4.91
C PRO A 526 10.30 -31.20 -4.45
N LEU A 527 10.69 -31.03 -3.20
CA LEU A 527 11.75 -31.84 -2.60
C LEU A 527 11.24 -33.28 -2.37
N PRO A 528 12.11 -34.29 -2.43
CA PRO A 528 11.75 -35.64 -2.00
C PRO A 528 11.34 -35.69 -0.51
N SER A 529 10.41 -36.58 -0.14
CA SER A 529 9.92 -36.72 1.25
C SER A 529 11.01 -37.08 2.27
N ILE A 530 12.18 -37.56 1.83
CA ILE A 530 13.35 -37.85 2.68
C ILE A 530 13.88 -36.63 3.44
N TYR A 531 13.51 -35.42 2.99
CA TYR A 531 13.86 -34.15 3.63
C TYR A 531 12.89 -33.76 4.76
N GLN A 532 11.77 -34.47 4.94
CA GLN A 532 10.80 -34.20 5.99
C GLN A 532 11.43 -34.37 7.38
N GLY A 533 11.18 -33.41 8.27
CA GLY A 533 11.74 -33.40 9.63
C GLY A 533 13.18 -32.87 9.75
N ARG A 534 13.83 -32.52 8.63
CA ARG A 534 15.12 -31.78 8.64
C ARG A 534 14.90 -30.29 8.87
N TYR A 535 15.96 -29.53 9.08
CA TYR A 535 15.85 -28.07 9.25
C TYR A 535 16.40 -27.32 8.04
N ALA A 536 15.88 -26.11 7.84
CA ALA A 536 16.27 -25.25 6.74
C ALA A 536 15.96 -23.77 7.05
N LEU A 537 16.39 -22.90 6.15
CA LEU A 537 15.98 -21.51 6.11
C LEU A 537 14.80 -21.33 5.17
N PHE A 538 13.89 -20.45 5.55
CA PHE A 538 12.69 -20.12 4.79
C PHE A 538 12.53 -18.60 4.67
N SER A 539 11.82 -18.15 3.64
CA SER A 539 11.28 -16.80 3.58
C SER A 539 10.31 -16.55 4.74
N LEU A 540 9.88 -15.30 4.91
CA LEU A 540 8.93 -14.91 5.95
C LEU A 540 7.59 -15.67 5.85
N GLY A 541 7.16 -16.02 4.63
CA GLY A 541 5.98 -16.83 4.35
C GLY A 541 6.19 -18.35 4.36
N GLN A 542 7.33 -18.84 4.87
CA GLN A 542 7.72 -20.26 4.88
C GLN A 542 8.00 -20.88 3.50
N VAL A 543 8.46 -20.09 2.53
CA VAL A 543 9.01 -20.65 1.28
C VAL A 543 10.43 -21.10 1.52
N LEU A 544 10.77 -22.33 1.15
CA LEU A 544 12.13 -22.83 1.36
C LEU A 544 13.16 -21.99 0.59
N ILE A 545 14.24 -21.60 1.28
CA ILE A 545 15.43 -21.04 0.65
C ILE A 545 16.25 -22.16 0.00
N PRO A 546 16.50 -22.10 -1.32
CA PRO A 546 17.26 -23.14 -2.02
C PRO A 546 18.60 -23.44 -1.34
N ASN A 547 19.00 -24.72 -1.37
CA ASN A 547 20.27 -25.22 -0.81
C ASN A 547 20.47 -25.02 0.71
N SER A 548 19.41 -24.69 1.46
CA SER A 548 19.50 -24.57 2.93
C SER A 548 19.13 -25.86 3.69
N VAL A 549 18.50 -26.82 3.02
CA VAL A 549 18.10 -28.10 3.64
C VAL A 549 19.31 -29.02 3.77
N GLY A 550 19.41 -29.74 4.89
CA GLY A 550 20.52 -30.64 5.14
C GLY A 550 20.48 -31.95 4.39
N GLU A 551 21.66 -32.53 4.20
CA GLU A 551 21.88 -33.90 3.76
C GLU A 551 22.05 -34.80 5.00
N GLY A 552 21.18 -35.78 5.21
CA GLY A 552 21.25 -36.68 6.37
C GLY A 552 20.52 -38.01 6.16
N GLY A 553 20.97 -39.07 6.84
CA GLY A 553 20.40 -40.43 6.79
C GLY A 553 19.21 -40.65 7.75
N GLU A 554 18.71 -41.89 7.82
CA GLU A 554 17.61 -42.30 8.71
C GLU A 554 17.92 -41.96 10.19
N GLY A 555 17.13 -41.06 10.79
CA GLY A 555 17.31 -40.63 12.19
C GLY A 555 17.01 -39.15 12.47
N GLY A 556 16.88 -38.33 11.43
CA GLY A 556 16.70 -36.88 11.56
C GLY A 556 18.03 -36.14 11.71
N GLU A 557 17.99 -34.82 11.55
CA GLU A 557 19.17 -33.96 11.63
C GLU A 557 19.25 -33.29 13.02
N ALA A 558 20.45 -33.18 13.59
CA ALA A 558 20.65 -32.39 14.80
C ALA A 558 20.58 -30.89 14.47
N VAL A 559 19.80 -30.11 15.24
CA VAL A 559 19.61 -28.66 15.02
C VAL A 559 20.94 -27.92 14.89
N LYS A 560 21.91 -28.21 15.76
CA LYS A 560 23.22 -27.57 15.73
C LYS A 560 24.00 -27.82 14.43
N VAL A 561 23.87 -28.99 13.84
CA VAL A 561 24.47 -29.33 12.55
C VAL A 561 23.77 -28.55 11.43
N ALA A 562 22.45 -28.44 11.51
CA ALA A 562 21.67 -27.70 10.53
C ALA A 562 22.00 -26.21 10.49
N VAL A 563 22.29 -25.61 11.65
CA VAL A 563 22.63 -24.19 11.78
C VAL A 563 24.02 -23.86 11.20
N GLN A 564 24.97 -24.79 11.27
CA GLN A 564 26.34 -24.57 10.74
C GLN A 564 26.42 -24.64 9.21
N ARG A 565 25.41 -25.21 8.57
CA ARG A 565 25.27 -25.22 7.11
C ARG A 565 24.62 -23.91 6.68
#